data_AF-A0A075AIX5-F1
#
_entry.id   AF-A0A075AIX5-F1
#
_cell.length_a   1.000
_cell.length_b   1.000
_cell.length_c   1.000
_cell.angle_alpha   90.00
_cell.angle_beta   90.00
_cell.angle_gamma   90.00
#
_symmetry.space_group_name_H-M   'P 1'
#
loop_
_entity.id
_entity.type
_entity.pdbx_description
1 polymer ?
#
loop_
_entity_poly.entity_id
_entity_poly.type
_entity_poly.pdbx_seq_one_letter_code
_entity_poly.pdbx_strand_id
1 'polypeptide(L)'
;MHTNLVFIPVSTHSLVHVVLTTNDRRTGNIWMLLSTFVPRGLFVALFRYVLYIGMRGCYRSALDYCKILLSLDVEDDPLAVLLMVDHYALLSGQYEWLISLYEWLNPSRNLYLLPNFALSVALSAKFLRDSRIQPSGIRDADLLIQDALILFPGFVTRLLKHASIGNVTNLDRSILFGGEVQREPESLGRLLDLYVARTRHLWTSPDVQTWLESNVETVLILVEPEKCPELSTQPHRPTDSRLMEYAKRYTSESPHICGGQIAKPVFWW
;
A
#
# COMPACT_ATOMS: atom_id res chain seq x y z
N MET A 1 -5.91 16.24 30.86
CA MET A 1 -6.21 17.12 29.71
C MET A 1 -6.63 16.23 28.55
N HIS A 2 -7.92 16.16 28.24
CA HIS A 2 -8.41 15.40 27.10
C HIS A 2 -8.60 16.36 25.93
N THR A 3 -7.72 16.25 24.95
CA THR A 3 -7.92 16.81 23.61
C THR A 3 -8.84 15.88 22.84
N ASN A 4 -10.06 16.31 22.59
CA ASN A 4 -10.97 15.64 21.67
C ASN A 4 -10.81 16.29 20.29
N LEU A 5 -10.37 15.50 19.31
CA LEU A 5 -10.40 15.86 17.89
C LEU A 5 -11.80 15.55 17.37
N VAL A 6 -12.52 16.57 16.89
CA VAL A 6 -13.80 16.40 16.21
C VAL A 6 -13.61 16.83 14.75
N PHE A 7 -13.76 15.87 13.83
CA PHE A 7 -13.76 16.13 12.40
C PHE A 7 -15.20 16.39 11.92
N ILE A 8 -15.43 17.53 11.28
CA ILE A 8 -16.71 17.85 10.62
C ILE A 8 -16.43 17.94 9.11
N PRO A 9 -17.05 17.11 8.26
CA PRO A 9 -16.90 17.24 6.82
C PRO A 9 -17.86 18.32 6.31
N VAL A 10 -17.38 19.27 5.51
CA VAL A 10 -18.25 20.13 4.71
C VAL A 10 -17.81 20.08 3.26
N SER A 11 -18.82 19.80 2.43
CA SER A 11 -18.76 19.69 0.98
C SER A 11 -18.48 21.04 0.33
N THR A 12 -17.65 21.00 -0.72
CA THR A 12 -17.39 22.04 -1.73
C THR A 12 -16.46 23.22 -1.34
N HIS A 13 -15.39 23.33 -2.13
CA HIS A 13 -14.38 24.40 -2.24
C HIS A 13 -13.35 24.55 -1.10
N SER A 14 -12.22 23.86 -1.27
CA SER A 14 -10.83 24.29 -0.95
C SER A 14 -10.50 24.85 0.44
N LEU A 15 -11.26 24.54 1.49
CA LEU A 15 -10.90 24.92 2.86
C LEU A 15 -11.13 23.77 3.84
N VAL A 16 -10.06 23.13 4.28
CA VAL A 16 -10.08 22.17 5.40
C VAL A 16 -10.04 22.97 6.70
N HIS A 17 -11.14 23.00 7.44
CA HIS A 17 -11.18 23.59 8.78
C HIS A 17 -10.76 22.56 9.83
N VAL A 18 -9.51 22.64 10.30
CA VAL A 18 -9.08 21.92 11.52
C VAL A 18 -9.33 22.82 12.73
N VAL A 19 -10.30 22.45 13.57
CA VAL A 19 -10.63 23.18 14.81
C VAL A 19 -9.98 22.47 16.00
N LEU A 20 -8.96 23.07 16.60
CA LEU A 20 -8.41 22.63 17.89
C LEU A 20 -9.01 23.52 18.99
N THR A 21 -9.94 22.99 19.78
CA THR A 21 -10.44 23.70 20.98
C THR A 21 -9.63 23.30 22.20
N THR A 22 -8.80 24.19 22.73
CA THR A 22 -8.27 24.05 24.11
C THR A 22 -9.20 24.81 25.05
N ASN A 23 -9.90 24.11 25.92
CA ASN A 23 -10.78 24.70 26.92
C ASN A 23 -9.93 25.20 28.10
N ASP A 24 -9.47 26.45 28.06
CA ASP A 24 -9.03 27.16 29.26
C ASP A 24 -9.75 28.51 29.34
N ARG A 25 -10.31 28.78 30.52
CA ARG A 25 -11.47 29.66 30.73
C ARG A 25 -11.10 31.08 31.18
N ARG A 26 -9.89 31.59 30.90
CA ARG A 26 -9.47 32.86 31.54
C ARG A 26 -8.96 34.02 30.69
N THR A 27 -8.55 33.91 29.44
CA THR A 27 -8.25 35.12 28.66
C THR A 27 -8.06 34.81 27.18
N GLY A 28 -8.90 35.43 26.33
CA GLY A 28 -8.69 35.53 24.88
C GLY A 28 -8.97 34.25 24.10
N ASN A 29 -10.14 34.20 23.44
CA ASN A 29 -10.34 33.26 22.33
C ASN A 29 -9.36 33.67 21.22
N ILE A 30 -8.22 32.99 21.12
CA ILE A 30 -7.33 33.11 19.96
C ILE A 30 -7.93 32.23 18.88
N TRP A 31 -8.72 32.84 18.00
CA TRP A 31 -9.17 32.23 16.76
C TRP A 31 -7.95 32.08 15.86
N MET A 32 -7.20 30.98 15.98
CA MET A 32 -6.19 30.66 14.98
C MET A 32 -6.93 30.11 13.75
N LEU A 33 -7.47 31.03 12.94
CA LEU A 33 -7.86 30.77 11.57
C LEU A 33 -6.59 30.32 10.84
N LEU A 34 -6.38 29.01 10.73
CA LEU A 34 -5.38 28.45 9.82
C LEU A 34 -5.91 28.52 8.37
N SER A 35 -6.31 29.74 7.95
CA SER A 35 -6.49 30.09 6.53
C SER A 35 -5.17 30.59 5.93
N THR A 36 -4.05 30.24 6.56
CA THR A 36 -2.73 30.74 6.20
C THR A 36 -2.10 29.79 5.21
N PHE A 37 -1.88 30.28 4.00
CA PHE A 37 -0.96 29.72 3.02
C PHE A 37 0.27 29.17 3.74
N VAL A 38 0.37 27.84 3.83
CA VAL A 38 1.50 27.21 4.49
C VAL A 38 2.71 27.44 3.58
N PRO A 39 3.76 28.15 4.03
CA PRO A 39 4.87 28.46 3.17
C PRO A 39 5.57 27.17 2.75
N ARG A 40 5.92 27.04 1.46
CA ARG A 40 6.65 25.87 0.92
C ARG A 40 7.91 25.53 1.72
N GLY A 41 8.56 26.55 2.30
CA GLY A 41 9.72 26.38 3.17
C GLY A 41 9.43 25.53 4.42
N LEU A 42 8.21 25.61 4.98
CA LEU A 42 7.82 24.78 6.13
C LEU A 42 7.70 23.31 5.74
N PHE A 43 7.04 22.99 4.63
CA PHE A 43 6.95 21.62 4.12
C PHE A 43 8.34 21.02 3.92
N VAL A 44 9.23 21.74 3.23
CA VAL A 44 10.60 21.28 2.97
C VAL A 44 11.39 21.12 4.27
N ALA A 45 11.26 22.05 5.23
CA ALA A 45 11.96 21.95 6.51
C ALA A 45 11.49 20.73 7.33
N LEU A 46 10.18 20.53 7.44
CA LEU A 46 9.60 19.38 8.14
C LEU A 46 9.97 18.07 7.46
N PHE A 47 9.91 18.00 6.13
CA PHE A 47 10.27 16.80 5.39
C PHE A 47 11.75 16.45 5.54
N ARG A 48 12.65 17.44 5.46
CA ARG A 48 14.08 17.23 5.74
C ARG A 48 14.29 16.75 7.17
N TYR A 49 13.52 17.27 8.12
CA TYR A 49 13.58 16.82 9.50
C TYR A 49 13.11 15.37 9.66
N VAL A 50 12.00 14.98 9.02
CA VAL A 50 11.52 13.58 8.94
C VAL A 50 12.62 12.64 8.44
N LEU A 51 13.27 12.99 7.33
CA LEU A 51 14.37 12.19 6.78
C LEU A 51 15.54 12.08 7.76
N TYR A 52 15.90 13.19 8.41
CA TYR A 52 16.99 13.24 9.38
C TYR A 52 16.74 12.35 10.60
N ILE A 53 15.56 12.42 11.21
CA ILE A 53 15.22 11.59 12.39
C ILE A 53 14.96 10.13 11.99
N GLY A 54 14.44 9.89 10.78
CA GLY A 54 14.29 8.56 10.22
C GLY A 54 15.62 7.84 10.08
N MET A 55 16.66 8.53 9.59
CA MET A 55 18.03 7.98 9.51
C MET A 55 18.65 7.65 10.88
N ARG A 56 18.18 8.29 11.96
CA ARG A 56 18.61 8.01 13.33
C ARG A 56 17.83 6.87 14.00
N GLY A 57 16.89 6.24 13.29
CA GLY A 57 16.06 5.16 13.81
C GLY A 57 14.90 5.62 14.70
N CYS A 58 14.61 6.93 14.75
CA CYS A 58 13.49 7.47 15.53
C CYS A 58 12.18 7.37 14.73
N TYR A 59 11.78 6.16 14.37
CA TYR A 59 10.67 5.92 13.42
C TYR A 59 9.31 6.40 13.94
N ARG A 60 9.04 6.28 15.25
CA ARG A 60 7.79 6.77 15.85
C ARG A 60 7.66 8.28 15.69
N SER A 61 8.72 9.03 16.00
CA SER A 61 8.75 10.47 15.80
C SER A 61 8.67 10.83 14.31
N ALA A 62 9.41 10.15 13.44
CA ALA A 62 9.34 10.34 12.00
C ALA A 62 7.90 10.21 11.47
N LEU A 63 7.18 9.20 11.94
CA LEU A 63 5.78 8.99 11.61
C LEU A 63 4.90 10.15 12.08
N ASP A 64 5.09 10.63 13.31
CA ASP A 64 4.28 11.73 13.84
C ASP A 64 4.50 13.03 13.05
N TYR A 65 5.72 13.29 12.58
CA TYR A 65 5.98 14.40 11.66
C TYR A 65 5.40 14.18 10.25
N CYS A 66 5.34 12.93 9.76
CA CYS A 66 4.61 12.61 8.53
C CYS A 66 3.11 12.91 8.68
N LYS A 67 2.50 12.56 9.82
CA LYS A 67 1.10 12.89 10.11
C LYS A 67 0.88 14.39 10.13
N ILE A 68 1.80 15.16 10.71
CA ILE A 68 1.74 16.63 10.69
C ILE A 68 1.78 17.13 9.24
N LEU A 69 2.73 16.65 8.42
CA LEU A 69 2.81 17.03 7.00
C LEU A 69 1.51 16.72 6.24
N LEU A 70 0.95 15.53 6.41
CA LEU A 70 -0.32 15.15 5.79
C LEU A 70 -1.49 15.99 6.33
N SER A 71 -1.48 16.39 7.60
CA SER A 71 -2.52 17.27 8.15
C SER A 71 -2.49 18.70 7.60
N LEU A 72 -1.35 19.15 7.07
CA LEU A 72 -1.22 20.46 6.44
C LEU A 72 -1.85 20.46 5.04
N ASP A 73 -1.59 19.41 4.26
CA ASP A 73 -2.12 19.25 2.90
C ASP A 73 -2.08 17.78 2.45
N VAL A 74 -3.16 17.05 2.72
CA VAL A 74 -3.30 15.63 2.37
C VAL A 74 -3.71 15.43 0.91
N GLU A 75 -4.40 16.42 0.33
CA GLU A 75 -5.00 16.32 -1.01
C GLU A 75 -3.91 16.45 -2.09
N ASP A 76 -3.09 17.50 -1.99
CA ASP A 76 -2.01 17.71 -2.96
C ASP A 76 -0.78 16.84 -2.62
N ASP A 77 -0.51 16.59 -1.33
CA ASP A 77 0.71 15.93 -0.83
C ASP A 77 1.96 16.34 -1.62
N PRO A 78 2.37 17.63 -1.55
CA PRO A 78 3.34 18.23 -2.46
C PRO A 78 4.74 17.61 -2.39
N LEU A 79 5.02 16.83 -1.33
CA LEU A 79 6.29 16.14 -1.11
C LEU A 79 6.17 14.61 -1.20
N ALA A 80 5.01 14.10 -1.63
CA ALA A 80 4.73 12.68 -1.77
C ALA A 80 5.04 11.88 -0.49
N VAL A 81 4.67 12.43 0.68
CA VAL A 81 4.89 11.81 2.00
C VAL A 81 4.19 10.44 2.06
N LEU A 82 3.09 10.27 1.34
CA LEU A 82 2.38 9.00 1.20
C LEU A 82 3.29 7.87 0.67
N LEU A 83 4.33 8.15 -0.13
CA LEU A 83 5.26 7.14 -0.67
C LEU A 83 6.30 6.63 0.35
N MET A 84 6.31 7.14 1.58
CA MET A 84 7.28 6.77 2.60
C MET A 84 6.68 6.60 4.00
N VAL A 85 5.46 7.06 4.23
CA VAL A 85 4.81 7.02 5.55
C VAL A 85 4.60 5.59 6.06
N ASP A 86 4.36 4.65 5.14
CA ASP A 86 4.18 3.24 5.42
C ASP A 86 5.41 2.61 6.09
N HIS A 87 6.61 2.99 5.64
CA HIS A 87 7.87 2.51 6.19
C HIS A 87 8.01 2.86 7.68
N TYR A 88 7.70 4.11 8.06
CA TYR A 88 7.75 4.53 9.45
C TYR A 88 6.62 3.93 10.29
N ALA A 89 5.45 3.72 9.69
CA ALA A 89 4.33 3.08 10.37
C ALA A 89 4.66 1.63 10.72
N LEU A 90 5.19 0.86 9.77
CA LEU A 90 5.62 -0.52 10.00
C LEU A 90 6.71 -0.60 11.08
N LEU A 91 7.75 0.22 10.96
CA LEU A 91 8.88 0.19 11.88
C LEU A 91 8.57 0.67 13.31
N SER A 92 7.53 1.48 13.47
CA SER A 92 7.06 1.92 14.78
C SER A 92 5.92 1.05 15.35
N GLY A 93 5.55 -0.03 14.66
CA GLY A 93 4.49 -0.96 15.08
C GLY A 93 3.08 -0.36 15.01
N GLN A 94 2.87 0.66 14.17
CA GLN A 94 1.61 1.41 14.08
C GLN A 94 0.73 0.87 12.96
N TYR A 95 0.49 -0.43 13.01
CA TYR A 95 -0.20 -1.19 11.97
C TYR A 95 -1.66 -0.76 11.81
N GLU A 96 -2.39 -0.61 12.93
CA GLU A 96 -3.80 -0.18 12.91
C GLU A 96 -3.95 1.19 12.25
N TRP A 97 -3.07 2.13 12.62
CA TRP A 97 -3.09 3.48 12.03
C TRP A 97 -2.84 3.45 10.53
N LEU A 98 -1.91 2.64 10.03
CA LEU A 98 -1.63 2.54 8.60
C LEU A 98 -2.84 1.97 7.83
N ILE A 99 -3.50 0.97 8.40
CA ILE A 99 -4.70 0.35 7.79
C ILE A 99 -5.86 1.36 7.78
N SER A 100 -6.09 2.08 8.89
CA SER A 100 -7.12 3.13 8.93
C SER A 100 -6.82 4.28 7.95
N LEU A 101 -5.55 4.68 7.80
CA LEU A 101 -5.15 5.68 6.79
C LEU A 101 -5.47 5.17 5.38
N TYR A 102 -5.13 3.91 5.10
CA TYR A 102 -5.41 3.29 3.81
C TYR A 102 -6.91 3.26 3.54
N GLU A 103 -7.75 2.76 4.44
CA GLU A 103 -9.20 2.70 4.26
C GLU A 103 -9.83 4.08 4.04
N TRP A 104 -9.33 5.10 4.75
CA TRP A 104 -9.84 6.46 4.63
C TRP A 104 -9.47 7.12 3.29
N LEU A 105 -8.22 6.97 2.84
CA LEU A 105 -7.70 7.71 1.68
C LEU A 105 -7.74 6.92 0.37
N ASN A 106 -7.86 5.59 0.43
CA ASN A 106 -7.90 4.74 -0.75
C ASN A 106 -9.04 5.07 -1.72
N PRO A 107 -10.29 5.37 -1.29
CA PRO A 107 -11.38 5.70 -2.21
C PRO A 107 -11.18 6.98 -3.03
N SER A 108 -10.41 7.95 -2.52
CA SER A 108 -10.15 9.22 -3.21
C SER A 108 -8.83 9.23 -3.97
N ARG A 109 -7.81 8.52 -3.48
CA ARG A 109 -6.43 8.57 -4.00
C ARG A 109 -5.95 7.27 -4.66
N ASN A 110 -6.78 6.23 -4.68
CA ASN A 110 -6.45 4.91 -5.24
C ASN A 110 -5.12 4.35 -4.70
N LEU A 111 -4.94 4.39 -3.37
CA LEU A 111 -3.70 3.95 -2.71
C LEU A 111 -3.33 2.49 -3.01
N TYR A 112 -4.30 1.65 -3.40
CA TYR A 112 -4.05 0.29 -3.85
C TYR A 112 -3.11 0.22 -5.07
N LEU A 113 -3.04 1.27 -5.89
CA LEU A 113 -2.13 1.38 -7.04
C LEU A 113 -0.69 1.70 -6.63
N LEU A 114 -0.45 2.00 -5.35
CA LEU A 114 0.88 2.25 -4.83
C LEU A 114 1.42 0.97 -4.19
N PRO A 115 2.57 0.44 -4.66
CA PRO A 115 3.10 -0.82 -4.17
C PRO A 115 3.44 -0.77 -2.68
N ASN A 116 3.88 0.38 -2.18
CA ASN A 116 4.20 0.54 -0.77
C ASN A 116 2.97 0.35 0.12
N PHE A 117 1.81 0.89 -0.24
CA PHE A 117 0.58 0.69 0.53
C PHE A 117 0.05 -0.73 0.41
N ALA A 118 -0.09 -1.27 -0.81
CA ALA A 118 -0.63 -2.60 -1.00
C ALA A 118 0.15 -3.67 -0.21
N LEU A 119 1.47 -3.60 -0.25
CA LEU A 119 2.36 -4.53 0.46
C LEU A 119 2.44 -4.25 1.96
N SER A 120 2.54 -2.98 2.38
CA SER A 120 2.64 -2.64 3.81
C SER A 120 1.34 -2.83 4.59
N VAL A 121 0.18 -2.64 3.96
CA VAL A 121 -1.12 -2.94 4.56
C VAL A 121 -1.27 -4.45 4.78
N ALA A 122 -0.87 -5.27 3.81
CA ALA A 122 -0.87 -6.73 3.97
C ALA A 122 0.06 -7.18 5.11
N LEU A 123 1.27 -6.63 5.19
CA LEU A 123 2.18 -6.89 6.32
C LEU A 123 1.60 -6.45 7.67
N SER A 124 0.96 -5.28 7.71
CA SER A 124 0.34 -4.76 8.92
C SER A 124 -0.77 -5.67 9.42
N ALA A 125 -1.63 -6.15 8.51
CA ALA A 125 -2.68 -7.11 8.82
C ALA A 125 -2.10 -8.43 9.35
N LYS A 126 -1.01 -8.93 8.75
CA LYS A 126 -0.28 -10.12 9.23
C LYS A 126 0.25 -9.93 10.64
N PHE A 127 0.92 -8.82 10.93
CA PHE A 127 1.50 -8.56 12.26
C PHE A 127 0.43 -8.37 13.34
N LEU A 128 -0.72 -7.77 13.01
CA LEU A 128 -1.86 -7.68 13.93
C LEU A 128 -2.46 -9.06 14.22
N ARG A 129 -2.65 -9.87 13.18
CA ARG A 129 -3.12 -11.25 13.29
C ARG A 129 -2.24 -12.07 14.23
N ASP A 130 -0.92 -12.00 14.07
CA ASP A 130 0.05 -12.68 14.93
C ASP A 130 0.01 -12.19 16.38
N SER A 131 -0.20 -10.89 16.57
CA SER A 131 -0.33 -10.25 17.89
C SER A 131 -1.67 -10.58 18.57
N ARG A 132 -2.55 -11.36 17.92
CA ARG A 132 -3.94 -11.66 18.34
C ARG A 132 -4.79 -10.43 18.58
N ILE A 133 -4.36 -9.30 18.04
CA ILE A 133 -5.18 -8.10 17.93
C ILE A 133 -5.97 -8.33 16.65
N GLN A 134 -7.26 -8.62 16.78
CA GLN A 134 -8.17 -8.73 15.64
C GLN A 134 -9.06 -7.49 15.60
N PRO A 135 -8.64 -6.40 14.95
CA PRO A 135 -9.53 -5.28 14.72
C PRO A 135 -10.67 -5.75 13.82
N SER A 136 -11.90 -5.53 14.28
CA SER A 136 -13.10 -5.83 13.51
C SER A 136 -13.08 -5.05 12.20
N GLY A 137 -13.16 -5.74 11.06
CA GLY A 137 -13.28 -5.13 9.73
C GLY A 137 -12.04 -5.20 8.85
N ILE A 138 -10.88 -5.62 9.37
CA ILE A 138 -9.67 -5.78 8.53
C ILE A 138 -9.81 -7.00 7.64
N ARG A 139 -9.60 -6.81 6.32
CA ARG A 139 -9.52 -7.91 5.36
C ARG A 139 -8.39 -8.87 5.73
N ASP A 140 -8.59 -10.17 5.48
CA ASP A 140 -7.57 -11.16 5.79
C ASP A 140 -6.22 -10.84 5.11
N ALA A 141 -5.15 -11.01 5.86
CA ALA A 141 -3.79 -10.67 5.43
C ALA A 141 -3.39 -11.45 4.17
N ASP A 142 -3.81 -12.72 4.09
CA ASP A 142 -3.53 -13.61 2.96
C ASP A 142 -4.19 -13.07 1.67
N LEU A 143 -5.44 -12.62 1.76
CA LEU A 143 -6.13 -12.02 0.62
C LEU A 143 -5.46 -10.71 0.19
N LEU A 144 -5.06 -9.86 1.14
CA LEU A 144 -4.39 -8.59 0.85
C LEU A 144 -3.03 -8.79 0.16
N ILE A 145 -2.23 -9.76 0.60
CA ILE A 145 -0.94 -10.01 -0.06
C ILE A 145 -1.14 -10.65 -1.44
N GLN A 146 -2.10 -11.56 -1.60
CA GLN A 146 -2.43 -12.13 -2.92
C GLN A 146 -2.85 -11.05 -3.91
N ASP A 147 -3.72 -10.13 -3.49
CA ASP A 147 -4.13 -8.96 -4.27
C ASP A 147 -2.92 -8.11 -4.68
N ALA A 148 -2.02 -7.84 -3.74
CA ALA A 148 -0.81 -7.06 -3.99
C ALA A 148 0.17 -7.78 -4.93
N LEU A 149 0.30 -9.11 -4.84
CA LEU A 149 1.18 -9.92 -5.69
C LEU A 149 0.68 -10.00 -7.13
N ILE A 150 -0.65 -10.06 -7.32
CA ILE A 150 -1.27 -10.01 -8.65
C ILE A 150 -1.04 -8.62 -9.28
N LEU A 151 -1.14 -7.56 -8.48
CA LEU A 151 -0.97 -6.19 -8.95
C LEU A 151 0.50 -5.81 -9.18
N PHE A 152 1.41 -6.32 -8.35
CA PHE A 152 2.83 -5.96 -8.38
C PHE A 152 3.73 -7.19 -8.44
N PRO A 153 3.71 -7.95 -9.56
CA PRO A 153 4.45 -9.20 -9.66
C PRO A 153 5.97 -9.00 -9.55
N GLY A 154 6.51 -7.85 -9.98
CA GLY A 154 7.93 -7.52 -9.87
C GLY A 154 8.44 -7.38 -8.43
N PHE A 155 7.55 -7.32 -7.43
CA PHE A 155 7.97 -7.29 -6.03
C PHE A 155 8.78 -8.53 -5.64
N VAL A 156 8.29 -9.72 -5.97
CA VAL A 156 8.90 -11.00 -5.52
C VAL A 156 10.29 -11.17 -6.15
N THR A 157 10.42 -10.90 -7.44
CA THR A 157 11.69 -11.00 -8.16
C THR A 157 12.73 -10.01 -7.64
N ARG A 158 12.31 -8.80 -7.24
CA ARG A 158 13.18 -7.79 -6.62
C ARG A 158 13.59 -8.16 -5.20
N LEU A 159 12.67 -8.72 -4.41
CA LEU A 159 12.97 -9.20 -3.07
C LEU A 159 13.99 -10.35 -3.10
N LEU A 160 13.87 -11.27 -4.06
CA LEU A 160 14.77 -12.41 -4.26
C LEU A 160 16.22 -12.02 -4.53
N LYS A 161 16.49 -10.83 -5.10
CA LYS A 161 17.86 -10.32 -5.27
C LYS A 161 18.58 -10.06 -3.95
N HIS A 162 17.82 -9.85 -2.87
CA HIS A 162 18.34 -9.46 -1.56
C HIS A 162 18.09 -10.50 -0.46
N ALA A 163 17.11 -11.39 -0.63
CA ALA A 163 16.78 -12.43 0.32
C ALA A 163 16.52 -13.76 -0.42
N SER A 164 17.12 -14.85 0.04
CA SER A 164 16.78 -16.19 -0.44
C SER A 164 15.43 -16.59 0.14
N ILE A 165 14.38 -16.61 -0.69
CA ILE A 165 13.10 -17.25 -0.36
C ILE A 165 13.29 -18.72 -0.74
N GLY A 166 13.27 -19.61 0.24
CA GLY A 166 13.95 -20.92 0.20
C GLY A 166 13.37 -21.93 -0.79
N ASN A 167 12.11 -21.78 -1.20
CA ASN A 167 11.40 -22.83 -1.93
C ASN A 167 10.81 -22.44 -3.30
N VAL A 168 10.78 -21.15 -3.66
CA VAL A 168 10.11 -20.74 -4.90
C VAL A 168 11.08 -20.82 -6.08
N THR A 169 11.15 -22.00 -6.69
CA THR A 169 11.95 -22.24 -7.90
C THR A 169 11.10 -22.04 -9.15
N ASN A 170 11.70 -21.50 -10.22
CA ASN A 170 11.08 -21.30 -11.53
C ASN A 170 10.05 -20.16 -11.67
N LEU A 171 10.11 -19.10 -10.84
CA LEU A 171 9.28 -17.90 -11.04
C LEU A 171 9.42 -17.30 -12.44
N ASP A 172 10.61 -17.37 -13.02
CA ASP A 172 10.90 -16.85 -14.37
C ASP A 172 10.11 -17.56 -15.47
N ARG A 173 9.59 -18.77 -15.20
CA ARG A 173 8.75 -19.53 -16.16
C ARG A 173 7.27 -19.16 -16.07
N SER A 174 6.86 -18.52 -14.98
CA SER A 174 5.48 -18.08 -14.81
C SER A 174 5.20 -16.87 -15.70
N ILE A 175 3.96 -16.78 -16.20
CA ILE A 175 3.53 -15.61 -16.98
C ILE A 175 3.58 -14.37 -16.10
N LEU A 176 3.11 -14.48 -14.85
CA LEU A 176 2.99 -13.39 -13.90
C LEU A 176 4.36 -12.90 -13.38
N PHE A 177 5.19 -13.76 -12.80
CA PHE A 177 6.45 -13.34 -12.19
C PHE A 177 7.65 -13.33 -13.16
N GLY A 178 7.50 -13.84 -14.38
CA GLY A 178 8.51 -13.79 -15.43
C GLY A 178 8.16 -12.79 -16.53
N GLY A 179 7.03 -13.02 -17.20
CA GLY A 179 6.59 -12.25 -18.37
C GLY A 179 6.17 -10.82 -18.05
N GLU A 180 5.27 -10.63 -17.07
CA GLU A 180 4.77 -9.29 -16.69
C GLU A 180 5.90 -8.41 -16.18
N VAL A 181 6.78 -8.97 -15.36
CA VAL A 181 7.90 -8.24 -14.75
C VAL A 181 8.81 -7.59 -15.80
N GLN A 182 8.93 -8.18 -16.99
CA GLN A 182 9.69 -7.59 -18.10
C GLN A 182 8.95 -6.45 -18.81
N ARG A 183 7.62 -6.42 -18.73
CA ARG A 183 6.77 -5.37 -19.34
C ARG A 183 6.42 -4.25 -18.36
N GLU A 184 6.77 -4.38 -17.08
CA GLU A 184 6.56 -3.34 -16.08
C GLU A 184 7.23 -2.01 -16.48
N PRO A 185 6.53 -0.86 -16.31
CA PRO A 185 7.13 0.44 -16.58
C PRO A 185 8.27 0.73 -15.61
N GLU A 186 9.30 1.44 -16.09
CA GLU A 186 10.51 1.73 -15.29
C GLU A 186 10.16 2.45 -13.97
N SER A 187 9.20 3.39 -14.01
CA SER A 187 8.75 4.13 -12.83
C SER A 187 8.22 3.21 -11.72
N LEU A 188 7.40 2.22 -12.06
CA LEU A 188 6.91 1.21 -11.12
C LEU A 188 8.07 0.37 -10.58
N GLY A 189 8.98 -0.04 -11.46
CA GLY A 189 10.21 -0.74 -11.06
C GLY A 189 11.01 0.04 -10.01
N ARG A 190 11.17 1.37 -10.18
CA ARG A 190 11.83 2.23 -9.19
C ARG A 190 11.07 2.32 -7.87
N LEU A 191 9.74 2.39 -7.90
CA LEU A 191 8.93 2.39 -6.67
C LEU A 191 9.07 1.09 -5.89
N LEU A 192 9.08 -0.05 -6.60
CA LEU A 192 9.30 -1.36 -5.99
C LEU A 192 10.72 -1.49 -5.42
N ASP A 193 11.74 -1.03 -6.14
CA ASP A 193 13.13 -1.03 -5.64
C ASP A 193 13.26 -0.17 -4.38
N LEU A 194 12.64 1.02 -4.36
CA LEU A 194 12.61 1.90 -3.19
C LEU A 194 11.90 1.25 -2.01
N TYR A 195 10.76 0.58 -2.26
CA TYR A 195 10.02 -0.14 -1.23
C TYR A 195 10.86 -1.27 -0.62
N VAL A 196 11.38 -2.16 -1.46
CA VAL A 196 12.20 -3.31 -1.03
C VAL A 196 13.43 -2.84 -0.26
N ALA A 197 14.13 -1.80 -0.74
CA ALA A 197 15.30 -1.27 -0.06
C ALA A 197 15.00 -0.83 1.39
N ARG A 198 13.81 -0.27 1.64
CA ARG A 198 13.37 0.21 2.95
C ARG A 198 12.83 -0.90 3.85
N THR A 199 12.11 -1.87 3.30
CA THR A 199 11.35 -2.86 4.09
C THR A 199 11.94 -4.26 4.08
N ARG A 200 13.02 -4.53 3.34
CA ARG A 200 13.63 -5.88 3.19
C ARG A 200 13.81 -6.65 4.50
N HIS A 201 14.17 -5.97 5.58
CA HIS A 201 14.45 -6.59 6.88
C HIS A 201 13.18 -7.18 7.51
N LEU A 202 12.00 -6.60 7.24
CA LEU A 202 10.71 -7.14 7.68
C LEU A 202 10.35 -8.42 6.90
N TRP A 203 10.67 -8.43 5.61
CA TRP A 203 10.44 -9.57 4.71
C TRP A 203 11.44 -10.71 4.89
N THR A 204 12.56 -10.48 5.57
CA THR A 204 13.60 -11.49 5.82
C THR A 204 13.28 -12.35 7.05
N SER A 205 12.28 -11.99 7.86
CA SER A 205 11.86 -12.81 9.01
C SER A 205 11.34 -14.18 8.53
N PRO A 206 11.74 -15.32 9.14
CA PRO A 206 11.36 -16.65 8.67
C PRO A 206 9.83 -16.86 8.66
N ASP A 207 9.13 -16.29 9.64
CA ASP A 207 7.67 -16.35 9.72
C ASP A 207 6.99 -15.59 8.59
N VAL A 208 7.61 -14.50 8.12
CA VAL A 208 7.09 -13.70 7.00
C VAL A 208 7.45 -14.35 5.67
N GLN A 209 8.63 -14.97 5.57
CA GLN A 209 9.06 -15.68 4.37
C GLN A 209 8.18 -16.90 4.09
N THR A 210 7.96 -17.76 5.09
CA THR A 210 7.09 -18.94 4.94
C THR A 210 5.66 -18.56 4.59
N TRP A 211 5.15 -17.48 5.18
CA TRP A 211 3.85 -16.91 4.83
C TRP A 211 3.81 -16.37 3.39
N LEU A 212 4.84 -15.66 2.94
CA LEU A 212 4.94 -15.15 1.58
C LEU A 212 5.04 -16.31 0.56
N GLU A 213 5.83 -17.34 0.84
CA GLU A 213 5.97 -18.54 -0.01
C GLU A 213 4.62 -19.20 -0.30
N SER A 214 3.84 -19.46 0.76
CA SER A 214 2.51 -20.06 0.64
C SER A 214 1.55 -19.21 -0.21
N ASN A 215 1.61 -17.88 -0.07
CA ASN A 215 0.77 -16.98 -0.86
C ASN A 215 1.23 -16.87 -2.32
N VAL A 216 2.53 -16.91 -2.59
CA VAL A 216 3.07 -16.96 -3.96
C VAL A 216 2.62 -18.23 -4.65
N GLU A 217 2.70 -19.39 -4.00
CA GLU A 217 2.20 -20.66 -4.54
C GLU A 217 0.68 -20.59 -4.83
N THR A 218 -0.09 -20.03 -3.90
CA THR A 218 -1.52 -19.82 -4.09
C THR A 218 -1.81 -18.94 -5.31
N VAL A 219 -1.10 -17.82 -5.48
CA VAL A 219 -1.26 -16.92 -6.63
C VAL A 219 -0.84 -17.59 -7.94
N LEU A 220 0.26 -18.37 -7.94
CA LEU A 220 0.68 -19.15 -9.11
C LEU A 220 -0.43 -20.11 -9.57
N ILE A 221 -1.02 -20.85 -8.62
CA ILE A 221 -2.14 -21.77 -8.91
C ILE A 221 -3.38 -21.05 -9.44
N LEU A 222 -3.60 -19.79 -9.05
CA LEU A 222 -4.74 -18.98 -9.48
C LEU A 222 -4.58 -18.38 -10.88
N VAL A 223 -3.35 -17.96 -11.24
CA VAL A 223 -3.09 -17.14 -12.44
C VAL A 223 -2.48 -17.95 -13.58
N GLU A 224 -1.71 -19.01 -13.29
CA GLU A 224 -1.09 -19.80 -14.35
C GLU A 224 -2.16 -20.60 -15.12
N PRO A 225 -2.09 -20.61 -16.47
CA PRO A 225 -2.96 -21.45 -17.27
C PRO A 225 -2.67 -22.92 -16.97
N GLU A 226 -3.70 -23.73 -16.80
CA GLU A 226 -3.55 -25.18 -16.66
C GLU A 226 -2.68 -25.70 -17.81
N LYS A 227 -1.56 -26.35 -17.48
CA LYS A 227 -0.89 -27.22 -18.46
C LYS A 227 -1.91 -28.27 -18.88
N CYS A 228 -2.20 -28.35 -20.18
CA CYS A 228 -3.21 -29.25 -20.75
C CYS A 228 -3.29 -30.60 -20.00
N PRO A 229 -4.45 -30.95 -19.42
CA PRO A 229 -4.65 -32.31 -18.94
C PRO A 229 -5.00 -33.18 -20.16
N GLU A 230 -3.99 -33.83 -20.74
CA GLU A 230 -4.25 -35.16 -21.28
C GLU A 230 -4.67 -36.03 -20.08
N LEU A 231 -5.95 -36.39 -20.07
CA LEU A 231 -6.63 -37.24 -19.07
C LEU A 231 -6.63 -36.71 -17.62
N SER A 232 -7.59 -35.85 -17.28
CA SER A 232 -8.43 -36.12 -16.10
C SER A 232 -9.73 -35.31 -16.12
N THR A 233 -10.84 -36.02 -15.97
CA THR A 233 -12.15 -35.50 -15.57
C THR A 233 -12.04 -34.78 -14.23
N GLN A 234 -11.88 -33.46 -14.24
CA GLN A 234 -12.12 -32.59 -13.10
C GLN A 234 -13.08 -31.48 -13.54
N PRO A 235 -14.06 -31.08 -12.71
CA PRO A 235 -15.02 -30.05 -13.05
C PRO A 235 -14.29 -28.71 -13.26
N HIS A 236 -14.68 -27.98 -14.30
CA HIS A 236 -14.20 -26.65 -14.65
C HIS A 236 -14.02 -25.79 -13.37
N ARG A 237 -12.77 -25.45 -13.05
CA ARG A 237 -12.47 -24.63 -11.87
C ARG A 237 -13.07 -23.24 -12.08
N PRO A 238 -13.85 -22.70 -11.13
CA PRO A 238 -14.41 -21.37 -11.26
C PRO A 238 -13.27 -20.36 -11.31
N THR A 239 -13.23 -19.56 -12.39
CA THR A 239 -12.34 -18.39 -12.49
C THR A 239 -12.65 -17.48 -11.31
N ASP A 240 -11.65 -17.20 -10.46
CA ASP A 240 -11.83 -16.36 -9.28
C ASP A 240 -12.41 -15.00 -9.71
N SER A 241 -13.52 -14.61 -9.07
CA SER A 241 -14.22 -13.35 -9.35
C SER A 241 -13.30 -12.14 -9.17
N ARG A 242 -12.29 -12.25 -8.30
CA ARG A 242 -11.27 -11.22 -8.06
C ARG A 242 -10.47 -10.92 -9.32
N LEU A 243 -10.05 -11.94 -10.07
CA LEU A 243 -9.27 -11.76 -11.30
C LEU A 243 -10.06 -11.03 -12.38
N MET A 244 -11.37 -11.31 -12.48
CA MET A 244 -12.26 -10.58 -13.38
C MET A 244 -12.49 -9.14 -12.92
N GLU A 245 -12.59 -8.91 -11.62
CA GLU A 245 -12.71 -7.56 -11.06
C GLU A 245 -11.44 -6.74 -11.29
N TYR A 246 -10.25 -7.34 -11.13
CA TYR A 246 -8.98 -6.73 -11.49
C TYR A 246 -8.96 -6.33 -12.96
N ALA A 247 -9.25 -7.26 -13.87
CA ALA A 247 -9.27 -6.98 -15.30
C ALA A 247 -10.26 -5.85 -15.66
N LYS A 248 -11.47 -5.85 -15.06
CA LYS A 248 -12.49 -4.82 -15.28
C LYS A 248 -12.01 -3.44 -14.82
N ARG A 249 -11.48 -3.33 -13.61
CA ARG A 249 -11.01 -2.06 -13.02
C ARG A 249 -9.89 -1.43 -13.87
N TYR A 250 -9.01 -2.26 -14.45
CA TYR A 250 -7.98 -1.79 -15.39
C TYR A 250 -8.54 -1.31 -16.73
N THR A 251 -9.49 -2.06 -17.32
CA THR A 251 -10.11 -1.65 -18.60
C THR A 251 -10.94 -0.38 -18.50
N SER A 252 -11.50 -0.04 -17.33
CA SER A 252 -12.23 1.23 -17.14
C SER A 252 -11.33 2.46 -17.02
N GLU A 253 -10.05 2.28 -16.67
CA GLU A 253 -9.09 3.39 -16.47
C GLU A 253 -8.20 3.64 -17.71
N SER A 254 -8.25 2.78 -18.72
CA SER A 254 -7.45 2.91 -19.96
C SER A 254 -8.27 3.52 -21.10
N PRO A 255 -7.84 4.64 -21.73
CA PRO A 255 -8.56 5.21 -22.87
C PRO A 255 -8.39 4.32 -24.11
N HIS A 256 -9.53 3.94 -24.70
CA HIS A 256 -9.76 3.23 -25.97
C HIS A 256 -8.53 2.83 -26.82
N ILE A 257 -8.37 1.52 -27.03
CA ILE A 257 -7.80 0.97 -28.27
C ILE A 257 -8.76 -0.07 -28.84
N CYS A 258 -9.24 0.19 -30.06
CA CYS A 258 -10.17 -0.64 -30.81
C CYS A 258 -9.62 -2.02 -31.17
N GLY A 259 -10.49 -3.03 -31.20
CA GLY A 259 -10.26 -4.28 -31.91
C GLY A 259 -11.00 -5.45 -31.27
N GLY A 260 -12.21 -5.73 -31.74
CA GLY A 260 -13.05 -6.82 -31.23
C GLY A 260 -12.43 -8.20 -31.46
N GLN A 261 -12.10 -8.87 -30.37
CA GLN A 261 -12.02 -10.33 -30.25
C GLN A 261 -12.27 -10.66 -28.77
N ILE A 262 -13.04 -11.73 -28.52
CA ILE A 262 -13.36 -12.21 -27.17
C ILE A 262 -12.06 -12.74 -26.56
N ALA A 263 -11.32 -11.84 -25.91
CA ALA A 263 -10.00 -12.11 -25.37
C ALA A 263 -10.12 -12.58 -23.91
N LYS A 264 -9.45 -13.71 -23.62
CA LYS A 264 -9.14 -14.15 -22.25
C LYS A 264 -8.52 -12.99 -21.46
N PRO A 265 -8.66 -12.92 -20.12
CA PRO A 265 -8.10 -11.82 -19.33
C PRO A 265 -6.58 -11.79 -19.50
N VAL A 266 -6.15 -10.94 -20.42
CA VAL A 266 -4.79 -10.54 -20.70
C VAL A 266 -4.53 -9.51 -19.61
N PHE A 267 -3.98 -9.98 -18.48
CA PHE A 267 -3.43 -9.15 -17.41
C PHE A 267 -2.22 -8.40 -17.95
N TRP A 268 -2.35 -7.23 -18.57
CA TRP A 268 -1.14 -6.52 -19.02
C TRP A 268 -1.29 -5.02 -18.89
N TRP A 269 -0.22 -4.44 -18.32
CA TRP A 269 0.17 -3.03 -18.31
C TRP A 269 0.73 -2.60 -19.67
#